data_AF-A0AAE1V8H9-F1
#
_entry.id   AF-A0AAE1V8H9-F1
#
_cell.length_a   1.000
_cell.length_b   1.000
_cell.length_c   1.000
_cell.angle_alpha   90.00
_cell.angle_beta   90.00
_cell.angle_gamma   90.00
#
_symmetry.space_group_name_H-M   'P 1'
#
loop_
_entity.id
_entity.type
_entity.pdbx_description
1 polymer ?
#
loop_
_entity_poly.entity_id
_entity_poly.type
_entity_poly.pdbx_seq_one_letter_code
_entity_poly.pdbx_strand_id
1 'polypeptide(L)'
;MAGTIREQALPLLAAANNHGDVAVKLSSLKQLKDILLSVETTQIAGLLPYLIDLQSSPESLVRKCLIEVIEAVGMKAKEHLLVLMPVLFTCLKDMNSMMVKQSIISGMKIFCGVLEELSSQFHRHGIVERWLEELWTWMVKFKDAVFGFLFEAGPIGTKLLALKFLETYILLFTSSDSEKSGAQAKPGWTFNISWVVGHHPVLDPASLTSDAKNTVGTLLDLLRSASSLPGLLTISVINR
;
A
#
# COMPACT_ATOMS: atom_id res chain seq x y z
N MET A 1 -7.41 -29.01 10.91
CA MET A 1 -7.29 -27.82 11.80
C MET A 1 -7.98 -26.56 11.26
N ALA A 2 -8.46 -26.50 10.01
CA ALA A 2 -9.15 -25.31 9.46
C ALA A 2 -10.51 -24.96 10.14
N GLY A 3 -11.17 -25.92 10.80
CA GLY A 3 -12.45 -25.68 11.51
C GLY A 3 -12.30 -24.70 12.68
N THR A 4 -11.23 -24.82 13.45
CA THR A 4 -11.04 -24.07 14.71
C THR A 4 -10.81 -22.57 14.49
N ILE A 5 -10.12 -22.19 13.42
CA ILE A 5 -9.84 -20.77 13.12
C ILE A 5 -11.06 -20.08 12.55
N ARG A 6 -11.81 -20.76 11.67
CA ARG A 6 -13.05 -20.21 11.12
C ARG A 6 -14.09 -20.00 12.23
N GLU A 7 -14.20 -20.95 13.15
CA GLU A 7 -15.06 -20.87 14.34
C GLU A 7 -14.70 -19.69 15.26
N GLN A 8 -13.43 -19.31 15.34
CA GLN A 8 -12.97 -18.15 16.12
C GLN A 8 -13.13 -16.82 15.37
N ALA A 9 -12.86 -16.80 14.06
CA ALA A 9 -12.85 -15.60 13.25
C ALA A 9 -14.26 -15.11 12.86
N LEU A 10 -15.18 -16.02 12.55
CA LEU A 10 -16.53 -15.65 12.12
C LEU A 10 -17.34 -14.86 13.17
N PRO A 11 -17.32 -15.20 14.47
CA PRO A 11 -17.97 -14.39 15.50
C PRO A 11 -17.39 -12.97 15.58
N LEU A 12 -16.07 -12.81 15.42
CA LEU A 12 -15.41 -11.50 15.42
C LEU A 12 -15.79 -10.67 14.19
N LEU A 13 -15.86 -11.29 13.01
CA LEU A 13 -16.37 -10.65 11.79
C LEU A 13 -17.83 -10.23 11.94
N ALA A 14 -18.68 -11.09 12.51
CA ALA A 14 -20.08 -10.79 12.75
C ALA A 14 -20.24 -9.63 13.75
N ALA A 15 -19.45 -9.59 14.82
CA ALA A 15 -19.43 -8.49 15.78
C ALA A 15 -18.93 -7.19 15.12
N ALA A 16 -17.84 -7.25 14.35
CA ALA A 16 -17.31 -6.12 13.61
C ALA A 16 -18.33 -5.52 12.62
N ASN A 17 -19.16 -6.35 12.00
CA ASN A 17 -20.14 -5.89 11.02
C ASN A 17 -21.41 -5.33 11.69
N ASN A 18 -21.95 -6.07 12.67
CA ASN A 18 -23.35 -5.89 13.12
C ASN A 18 -23.51 -5.25 14.50
N HIS A 19 -22.46 -5.16 15.33
CA HIS A 19 -22.62 -4.68 16.71
C HIS A 19 -23.01 -3.19 16.77
N GLY A 20 -23.81 -2.74 17.74
CA GLY A 20 -24.22 -1.33 17.84
C GLY A 20 -23.12 -0.38 18.34
N ASP A 21 -22.18 -0.90 19.14
CA ASP A 21 -21.05 -0.15 19.69
C ASP A 21 -19.80 -0.25 18.80
N VAL A 22 -19.31 0.91 18.34
CA VAL A 22 -18.09 1.07 17.54
C VAL A 22 -16.85 0.57 18.26
N ALA A 23 -16.75 0.74 19.59
CA ALA A 23 -15.61 0.28 20.36
C ALA A 23 -15.47 -1.26 20.29
N VAL A 24 -16.61 -1.96 20.35
CA VAL A 24 -16.66 -3.42 20.20
C VAL A 24 -16.31 -3.81 18.77
N LYS A 25 -16.83 -3.12 17.74
CA LYS A 25 -16.44 -3.39 16.34
C LYS A 25 -14.92 -3.31 16.15
N LEU A 26 -14.31 -2.27 16.70
CA LEU A 26 -12.86 -2.03 16.58
C LEU A 26 -12.03 -3.05 17.38
N SER A 27 -12.48 -3.44 18.58
CA SER A 27 -11.78 -4.47 19.36
C SER A 27 -11.86 -5.83 18.68
N SER A 28 -13.02 -6.19 18.11
CA SER A 28 -13.19 -7.42 17.34
C SER A 28 -12.30 -7.45 16.10
N LEU A 29 -12.19 -6.33 15.36
CA LEU A 29 -11.28 -6.25 14.20
C LEU A 29 -9.81 -6.37 14.56
N LYS A 30 -9.38 -5.80 15.70
CA LYS A 30 -8.01 -5.95 16.19
C LYS A 30 -7.71 -7.41 16.57
N GLN A 31 -8.61 -8.05 17.30
CA GLN A 31 -8.47 -9.47 17.64
C GLN A 31 -8.45 -10.35 16.38
N LEU A 32 -9.31 -10.05 15.40
CA LEU A 32 -9.34 -10.74 14.12
C LEU A 32 -8.01 -10.60 13.38
N LYS A 33 -7.43 -9.38 13.35
CA LYS A 33 -6.12 -9.14 12.74
C LYS A 33 -5.05 -10.03 13.36
N ASP A 34 -5.00 -10.12 14.69
CA ASP A 34 -4.01 -10.94 15.39
C ASP A 34 -4.17 -12.43 15.07
N ILE A 35 -5.42 -12.92 14.96
CA ILE A 35 -5.70 -14.29 14.50
C ILE A 35 -5.22 -14.49 13.07
N LEU A 36 -5.57 -13.60 12.13
CA LEU A 36 -5.14 -13.73 10.73
C LEU A 36 -3.61 -13.72 10.59
N LEU A 37 -2.93 -12.97 11.45
CA LEU A 37 -1.47 -12.94 11.52
C LEU A 37 -0.84 -14.18 12.17
N SER A 38 -1.57 -15.03 12.88
CA SER A 38 -1.04 -16.27 13.47
C SER A 38 -1.27 -17.53 12.63
N VAL A 39 -2.20 -17.50 11.67
CA VAL A 39 -2.66 -18.71 10.94
C VAL A 39 -1.96 -18.96 9.59
N GLU A 40 -2.08 -20.15 9.01
CA GLU A 40 -1.54 -20.42 7.67
C GLU A 40 -2.26 -19.61 6.57
N THR A 41 -1.55 -19.21 5.51
CA THR A 41 -2.07 -18.34 4.44
C THR A 41 -3.25 -18.95 3.69
N THR A 42 -3.28 -20.28 3.55
CA THR A 42 -4.36 -21.05 2.90
C THR A 42 -5.71 -20.91 3.61
N GLN A 43 -5.70 -20.62 4.91
CA GLN A 43 -6.91 -20.55 5.74
C GLN A 43 -7.58 -19.16 5.68
N ILE A 44 -6.85 -18.15 5.21
CA ILE A 44 -7.32 -16.76 5.11
C ILE A 44 -8.35 -16.59 3.99
N ALA A 45 -8.20 -17.32 2.88
CA ALA A 45 -9.04 -17.18 1.69
C ALA A 45 -10.55 -17.29 2.01
N GLY A 46 -10.92 -18.21 2.89
CA GLY A 46 -12.31 -18.44 3.29
C GLY A 46 -12.94 -17.33 4.14
N LEU A 47 -12.15 -16.35 4.59
CA LEU A 47 -12.57 -15.21 5.41
C LEU A 47 -12.61 -13.89 4.61
N LEU A 48 -11.99 -13.83 3.43
CA LEU A 48 -11.89 -12.61 2.62
C LEU A 48 -13.25 -11.99 2.25
N PRO A 49 -14.30 -12.75 1.85
CA PRO A 49 -15.59 -12.15 1.52
C PRO A 49 -16.17 -11.32 2.68
N TYR A 50 -16.09 -11.84 3.90
CA TYR A 50 -16.58 -11.14 5.09
C TYR A 50 -15.74 -9.91 5.46
N LEU A 51 -14.44 -9.93 5.18
CA LEU A 51 -13.59 -8.74 5.32
C LEU A 51 -13.98 -7.67 4.30
N ILE A 52 -14.25 -8.07 3.06
CA ILE A 52 -14.65 -7.13 1.99
C ILE A 52 -15.97 -6.45 2.33
N ASP A 53 -16.94 -7.17 2.90
CA ASP A 53 -18.25 -6.61 3.28
C ASP A 53 -18.13 -5.42 4.26
N LEU A 54 -17.11 -5.43 5.14
CA LEU A 54 -16.87 -4.34 6.09
C LEU A 54 -16.53 -3.00 5.41
N GLN A 55 -16.17 -2.99 4.12
CA GLN A 55 -15.97 -1.74 3.38
C GLN A 55 -17.24 -0.89 3.31
N SER A 56 -18.41 -1.52 3.45
CA SER A 56 -19.71 -0.86 3.39
C SER A 56 -20.16 -0.31 4.75
N SER A 57 -19.36 -0.51 5.81
CA SER A 57 -19.68 0.02 7.14
C SER A 57 -19.87 1.54 7.10
N PRO A 58 -20.93 2.07 7.72
CA PRO A 58 -21.12 3.52 7.80
C PRO A 58 -20.03 4.20 8.64
N GLU A 59 -19.44 3.49 9.60
CA GLU A 59 -18.43 4.01 10.49
C GLU A 59 -17.04 4.07 9.83
N SER A 60 -16.54 5.28 9.57
CA SER A 60 -15.23 5.48 8.95
C SER A 60 -14.07 4.87 9.76
N LEU A 61 -14.22 4.72 11.07
CA LEU A 61 -13.19 4.07 11.90
C LEU A 61 -13.10 2.57 11.64
N VAL A 62 -14.23 1.91 11.35
CA VAL A 62 -14.28 0.48 11.00
C VAL A 62 -13.63 0.28 9.64
N ARG A 63 -14.01 1.08 8.64
CA ARG A 63 -13.38 1.03 7.31
C ARG A 63 -11.88 1.34 7.38
N LYS A 64 -11.45 2.28 8.22
CA LYS A 64 -10.03 2.56 8.46
C LYS A 64 -9.31 1.33 9.02
N CYS A 65 -9.89 0.70 10.04
CA CYS A 65 -9.32 -0.50 10.64
C CYS A 65 -9.26 -1.66 9.64
N LEU A 66 -10.28 -1.82 8.78
CA LEU A 66 -10.26 -2.78 7.67
C LEU A 66 -9.04 -2.60 6.77
N ILE A 67 -8.67 -1.37 6.39
CA ILE A 67 -7.46 -1.13 5.58
C ILE A 67 -6.21 -1.61 6.31
N GLU A 68 -6.11 -1.37 7.62
CA GLU A 68 -4.97 -1.83 8.44
C GLU A 68 -4.93 -3.37 8.57
N VAL A 69 -6.08 -4.05 8.49
CA VAL A 69 -6.16 -5.52 8.39
C VAL A 69 -5.73 -5.98 7.01
N ILE A 70 -6.21 -5.35 5.94
CA ILE A 70 -5.83 -5.65 4.55
C ILE A 70 -4.32 -5.52 4.36
N GLU A 71 -3.71 -4.45 4.88
CA GLU A 71 -2.26 -4.28 4.88
C GLU A 71 -1.57 -5.48 5.52
N ALA A 72 -1.96 -5.82 6.74
CA ALA A 72 -1.30 -6.87 7.52
C ALA A 72 -1.45 -8.26 6.88
N VAL A 73 -2.66 -8.60 6.43
CA VAL A 73 -2.96 -9.84 5.72
C VAL A 73 -2.19 -9.88 4.39
N GLY A 74 -2.21 -8.79 3.63
CA GLY A 74 -1.56 -8.70 2.34
C GLY A 74 -0.04 -8.81 2.43
N MET A 75 0.58 -8.28 3.48
CA MET A 75 2.02 -8.44 3.70
C MET A 75 2.41 -9.90 4.02
N LYS A 76 1.51 -10.65 4.68
CA LYS A 76 1.71 -12.05 5.03
C LYS A 76 1.39 -13.02 3.89
N ALA A 77 0.31 -12.76 3.17
CA ALA A 77 -0.23 -13.61 2.11
C ALA A 77 -0.54 -12.75 0.88
N LYS A 78 0.51 -12.39 0.14
CA LYS A 78 0.44 -11.41 -0.96
C LYS A 78 -0.50 -11.82 -2.09
N GLU A 79 -0.67 -13.12 -2.33
CA GLU A 79 -1.63 -13.65 -3.31
C GLU A 79 -3.06 -13.15 -3.08
N HIS A 80 -3.46 -12.95 -1.82
CA HIS A 80 -4.80 -12.48 -1.46
C HIS A 80 -4.99 -10.97 -1.71
N LEU A 81 -3.92 -10.21 -1.93
CA LEU A 81 -4.02 -8.78 -2.23
C LEU A 81 -4.83 -8.52 -3.50
N LEU A 82 -4.76 -9.39 -4.51
CA LEU A 82 -5.52 -9.22 -5.75
C LEU A 82 -7.02 -9.03 -5.50
N VAL A 83 -7.58 -9.82 -4.59
CA VAL A 83 -9.01 -9.77 -4.24
C VAL A 83 -9.32 -8.55 -3.36
N LEU A 84 -8.33 -8.06 -2.61
CA LEU A 84 -8.47 -6.92 -1.68
C LEU A 84 -8.15 -5.56 -2.34
N MET A 85 -7.50 -5.54 -3.50
CA MET A 85 -7.16 -4.30 -4.22
C MET A 85 -8.38 -3.42 -4.51
N PRO A 86 -9.53 -3.94 -4.99
CA PRO A 86 -10.72 -3.14 -5.19
C PRO A 86 -11.21 -2.40 -3.93
N VAL A 87 -11.06 -3.02 -2.75
CA VAL A 87 -11.40 -2.40 -1.46
C VAL A 87 -10.49 -1.22 -1.19
N LEU A 88 -9.18 -1.40 -1.35
CA LEU A 88 -8.20 -0.33 -1.16
C LEU A 88 -8.45 0.85 -2.11
N PHE A 89 -8.79 0.59 -3.37
CA PHE A 89 -9.15 1.62 -4.35
C PHE A 89 -10.44 2.35 -4.00
N THR A 90 -11.45 1.63 -3.52
CA THR A 90 -12.71 2.23 -3.07
C THR A 90 -12.45 3.18 -1.91
N CYS A 91 -11.65 2.76 -0.93
CA CYS A 91 -11.25 3.60 0.20
C CYS A 91 -10.37 4.79 -0.19
N LEU A 92 -9.54 4.65 -1.24
CA LEU A 92 -8.73 5.75 -1.77
C LEU A 92 -9.60 6.88 -2.35
N LYS A 93 -10.80 6.54 -2.83
CA LYS A 93 -11.79 7.48 -3.40
C LYS A 93 -12.89 7.87 -2.41
N ASP A 94 -12.73 7.53 -1.13
CA ASP A 94 -13.72 7.82 -0.08
C ASP A 94 -13.83 9.33 0.16
N MET A 95 -15.04 9.82 0.40
CA MET A 95 -15.30 11.23 0.72
C MET A 95 -14.63 11.67 2.03
N ASN A 96 -14.35 10.73 2.94
CA ASN A 96 -13.69 11.00 4.19
C ASN A 96 -12.15 11.04 4.00
N SER A 97 -11.54 12.20 4.21
CA SER A 97 -10.08 12.38 4.12
C SER A 97 -9.28 11.40 4.99
N MET A 98 -9.80 10.96 6.14
CA MET A 98 -9.13 9.95 6.97
C MET A 98 -8.92 8.63 6.22
N MET A 99 -9.92 8.22 5.44
CA MET A 99 -9.91 6.99 4.66
C MET A 99 -8.91 7.07 3.51
N VAL A 100 -8.91 8.18 2.79
CA VAL A 100 -7.92 8.45 1.72
C VAL A 100 -6.50 8.40 2.28
N LYS A 101 -6.25 9.10 3.40
CA LYS A 101 -4.94 9.12 4.05
C LYS A 101 -4.48 7.73 4.50
N GLN A 102 -5.37 6.95 5.13
CA GLN A 102 -5.03 5.58 5.54
C GLN A 102 -4.75 4.67 4.33
N SER A 103 -5.53 4.82 3.26
CA SER A 103 -5.33 4.06 2.01
C SER A 103 -3.95 4.36 1.41
N ILE A 104 -3.52 5.63 1.39
CA ILE A 104 -2.17 5.99 0.92
C ILE A 104 -1.08 5.37 1.81
N ILE A 105 -1.23 5.45 3.14
CA ILE A 105 -0.23 4.90 4.09
C ILE A 105 -0.07 3.39 3.91
N SER A 106 -1.18 2.66 3.91
CA SER A 106 -1.16 1.20 3.78
C SER A 106 -0.79 0.76 2.37
N GLY A 107 -1.31 1.45 1.35
CA GLY A 107 -0.99 1.18 -0.05
C GLY A 107 0.48 1.41 -0.39
N MET A 108 1.14 2.40 0.21
CA MET A 108 2.59 2.61 0.04
C MET A 108 3.41 1.42 0.58
N LYS A 109 3.01 0.86 1.73
CA LYS A 109 3.68 -0.33 2.29
C LYS A 109 3.45 -1.56 1.43
N ILE A 110 2.20 -1.75 0.94
CA ILE A 110 1.85 -2.82 0.01
C ILE A 110 2.66 -2.68 -1.28
N PHE A 111 2.77 -1.47 -1.84
CA PHE A 111 3.56 -1.19 -3.04
C PHE A 111 5.02 -1.65 -2.88
N CYS A 112 5.68 -1.26 -1.78
CA CYS A 112 7.04 -1.71 -1.48
C CYS A 112 7.10 -3.25 -1.32
N GLY A 113 6.16 -3.85 -0.60
CA GLY A 113 6.12 -5.31 -0.41
C GLY A 113 5.91 -6.09 -1.71
N VAL A 114 5.12 -5.56 -2.65
CA VAL A 114 4.93 -6.16 -3.98
C VAL A 114 6.21 -6.09 -4.81
N LEU A 115 6.94 -4.97 -4.76
CA LEU A 115 8.24 -4.84 -5.43
C LEU A 115 9.29 -5.80 -4.88
N GLU A 116 9.35 -5.95 -3.56
CA GLU A 116 10.21 -6.93 -2.91
C GLU A 116 9.88 -8.35 -3.36
N GLU A 117 8.59 -8.70 -3.44
CA GLU A 117 8.17 -10.01 -3.91
C GLU A 117 8.51 -10.26 -5.38
N LEU A 118 8.25 -9.29 -6.26
CA LEU A 118 8.59 -9.38 -7.70
C LEU A 118 10.07 -9.69 -7.88
N SER A 119 10.90 -8.91 -7.19
CA SER A 119 12.36 -9.06 -7.23
C SER A 119 12.80 -10.40 -6.65
N SER A 120 12.19 -10.83 -5.53
CA SER A 120 12.52 -12.07 -4.85
C SER A 120 12.16 -13.30 -5.68
N GLN A 121 10.95 -13.34 -6.26
CA GLN A 121 10.52 -14.45 -7.12
C GLN A 121 11.43 -14.59 -8.34
N PHE A 122 11.69 -13.48 -9.03
CA PHE A 122 12.56 -13.50 -10.20
C PHE A 122 14.00 -13.86 -9.84
N HIS A 123 14.55 -13.30 -8.76
CA HIS A 123 15.92 -13.60 -8.33
C HIS A 123 16.10 -15.07 -7.94
N ARG A 124 15.11 -15.69 -7.28
CA ARG A 124 15.19 -17.08 -6.80
C ARG A 124 14.87 -18.11 -7.88
N HIS A 125 13.87 -17.83 -8.72
CA HIS A 125 13.28 -18.83 -9.62
C HIS A 125 13.40 -18.46 -11.11
N GLY A 126 13.81 -17.24 -11.44
CA GLY A 126 13.87 -16.73 -12.82
C GLY A 126 12.50 -16.47 -13.45
N ILE A 127 11.41 -16.68 -12.70
CA ILE A 127 10.03 -16.52 -13.16
C ILE A 127 9.25 -15.66 -12.17
N VAL A 128 8.20 -15.01 -12.68
CA VAL A 128 7.24 -14.27 -11.89
C VAL A 128 5.87 -14.92 -12.09
N GLU A 129 5.16 -15.17 -10.99
CA GLU A 129 3.83 -15.76 -11.08
C GLU A 129 2.82 -14.75 -11.61
N ARG A 130 1.88 -15.24 -12.44
CA ARG A 130 0.86 -14.41 -13.11
C ARG A 130 0.09 -13.50 -12.15
N TRP A 131 -0.27 -13.99 -10.96
CA TRP A 131 -1.01 -13.20 -9.98
C TRP A 131 -0.22 -11.96 -9.53
N LEU A 132 1.11 -12.06 -9.47
CA LEU A 132 1.99 -10.99 -9.05
C LEU A 132 2.19 -9.97 -10.17
N GLU A 133 2.19 -10.41 -11.44
CA GLU A 133 2.13 -9.50 -12.60
C GLU A 133 0.82 -8.69 -12.59
N GLU A 134 -0.32 -9.37 -12.40
CA GLU A 134 -1.63 -8.73 -12.29
C GLU A 134 -1.67 -7.76 -11.10
N LEU A 135 -1.09 -8.13 -9.95
CA LEU A 135 -1.01 -7.28 -8.77
C LEU A 135 -0.13 -6.05 -9.02
N TRP A 136 0.95 -6.19 -9.79
CA TRP A 136 1.78 -5.06 -10.21
C TRP A 136 0.99 -4.05 -11.04
N THR A 137 0.13 -4.51 -11.97
CA THR A 137 -0.73 -3.59 -12.73
C THR A 137 -1.68 -2.80 -11.83
N TRP A 138 -2.16 -3.41 -10.74
CA TRP A 138 -2.93 -2.70 -9.71
C TRP A 138 -2.08 -1.67 -8.96
N MET A 139 -0.83 -1.99 -8.65
CA MET A 139 0.12 -1.08 -8.00
C MET A 139 0.46 0.14 -8.86
N VAL A 140 0.64 -0.04 -10.17
CA VAL A 140 0.86 1.08 -11.10
C VAL A 140 -0.36 2.02 -11.10
N LYS A 141 -1.58 1.47 -11.25
CA LYS A 141 -2.82 2.26 -11.16
C LYS A 141 -2.96 2.98 -9.82
N PHE A 142 -2.52 2.34 -8.74
CA PHE A 142 -2.62 2.90 -7.40
C PHE A 142 -1.66 4.07 -7.23
N LYS A 143 -0.40 3.92 -7.68
CA LYS A 143 0.59 4.99 -7.75
C LYS A 143 0.04 6.20 -8.50
N ASP A 144 -0.49 5.99 -9.71
CA ASP A 144 -0.99 7.07 -10.56
C ASP A 144 -2.17 7.81 -9.90
N ALA A 145 -3.10 7.06 -9.28
CA ALA A 145 -4.20 7.65 -8.53
C ALA A 145 -3.72 8.49 -7.34
N VAL A 146 -2.70 8.03 -6.60
CA VAL A 146 -2.14 8.81 -5.49
C VAL A 146 -1.41 10.05 -5.98
N PHE A 147 -0.66 9.96 -7.08
CA PHE A 147 0.05 11.12 -7.64
C PHE A 147 -0.92 12.19 -8.15
N GLY A 148 -2.09 11.79 -8.66
CA GLY A 148 -3.17 12.70 -9.04
C GLY A 148 -3.57 13.70 -7.93
N PHE A 149 -3.57 13.26 -6.66
CA PHE A 149 -3.93 14.13 -5.53
C PHE A 149 -3.04 15.36 -5.36
N LEU A 150 -1.81 15.35 -5.90
CA LEU A 150 -0.93 16.52 -5.84
C LEU A 150 -1.53 17.72 -6.58
N PHE A 151 -2.22 17.45 -7.69
CA PHE A 151 -2.75 18.45 -8.60
C PHE A 151 -4.23 18.80 -8.32
N GLU A 152 -4.96 17.91 -7.66
CA GLU A 152 -6.37 18.14 -7.31
C GLU A 152 -6.53 19.17 -6.18
N ALA A 153 -7.68 19.84 -6.11
CA ALA A 153 -8.07 20.59 -4.93
C ALA A 153 -8.43 19.60 -3.82
N GLY A 154 -7.80 19.73 -2.64
CA GLY A 154 -8.06 18.79 -1.57
C GLY A 154 -7.26 19.04 -0.28
N PRO A 155 -7.48 18.19 0.74
CA PRO A 155 -6.83 18.35 2.03
C PRO A 155 -5.30 18.30 1.93
N ILE A 156 -4.63 19.27 2.54
CA ILE A 156 -3.15 19.35 2.58
C ILE A 156 -2.54 18.05 3.10
N GLY A 157 -3.17 17.41 4.10
CA GLY A 157 -2.69 16.14 4.65
C GLY A 157 -2.65 15.00 3.63
N THR A 158 -3.59 14.94 2.69
CA THR A 158 -3.58 13.96 1.60
C THR A 158 -2.43 14.26 0.64
N LYS A 159 -2.24 15.54 0.27
CA LYS A 159 -1.13 15.97 -0.59
C LYS A 159 0.24 15.65 0.00
N LEU A 160 0.42 15.85 1.31
CA LEU A 160 1.66 15.49 2.01
C LEU A 160 1.97 13.99 1.95
N LEU A 161 0.96 13.14 2.09
CA LEU A 161 1.13 11.69 1.97
C LEU A 161 1.39 11.27 0.53
N ALA A 162 0.72 11.89 -0.44
CA ALA A 162 1.01 11.67 -1.86
C ALA A 162 2.46 12.06 -2.20
N LEU A 163 2.94 13.21 -1.70
CA LEU A 163 4.35 13.59 -1.80
C LEU A 163 5.26 12.54 -1.14
N LYS A 164 4.82 11.88 -0.06
CA LYS A 164 5.59 10.81 0.61
C LYS A 164 5.69 9.54 -0.18
N PHE A 165 4.62 9.20 -0.89
CA PHE A 165 4.69 8.12 -1.84
C PHE A 165 5.63 8.48 -2.98
N LEU A 166 5.48 9.68 -3.53
CA LEU A 166 6.30 10.17 -4.63
C LEU A 166 7.80 10.13 -4.31
N GLU A 167 8.22 10.69 -3.18
CA GLU A 167 9.61 10.61 -2.70
C GLU A 167 10.08 9.16 -2.57
N THR A 168 9.26 8.29 -1.97
CA THR A 168 9.59 6.87 -1.80
C THR A 168 9.77 6.17 -3.15
N TYR A 169 8.92 6.49 -4.14
CA TYR A 169 9.02 5.97 -5.50
C TYR A 169 10.35 6.38 -6.17
N ILE A 170 10.72 7.66 -6.07
CA ILE A 170 12.01 8.15 -6.59
C ILE A 170 13.15 7.34 -5.96
N LEU A 171 13.18 7.26 -4.62
CA LEU A 171 14.24 6.55 -3.90
C LEU A 171 14.39 5.09 -4.34
N LEU A 172 13.28 4.38 -4.55
CA LEU A 172 13.31 2.97 -4.98
C LEU A 172 13.97 2.79 -6.36
N PHE A 173 13.79 3.75 -7.27
CA PHE A 173 14.16 3.58 -8.69
C PHE A 173 15.30 4.48 -9.18
N THR A 174 15.84 5.36 -8.32
CA THR A 174 17.03 6.16 -8.61
C THR A 174 18.22 5.86 -7.70
N SER A 175 18.05 5.03 -6.66
CA SER A 175 19.15 4.62 -5.79
C SER A 175 20.06 3.62 -6.50
N SER A 176 21.03 4.15 -7.25
CA SER A 176 22.15 3.39 -7.81
C SER A 176 23.18 3.20 -6.70
N ASP A 177 23.23 2.02 -6.06
CA ASP A 177 24.34 1.70 -5.16
C ASP A 177 25.63 1.52 -5.96
N SER A 178 26.42 2.59 -6.05
CA SER A 178 27.87 2.47 -6.14
C SER A 178 28.50 3.42 -5.13
N GLU A 179 28.82 2.85 -3.97
CA GLU A 179 29.66 3.42 -2.91
C GLU A 179 29.00 4.45 -1.97
N LYS A 180 28.87 4.04 -0.69
CA LYS A 180 28.64 4.85 0.51
C LYS A 180 27.19 5.31 0.79
N SER A 181 26.39 4.44 1.41
CA SER A 181 25.73 4.84 2.67
C SER A 181 25.33 3.62 3.52
N GLY A 182 26.22 3.20 4.42
CA GLY A 182 25.87 2.28 5.51
C GLY A 182 24.97 2.90 6.59
N ALA A 183 24.21 3.97 6.26
CA ALA A 183 23.53 4.81 7.25
C ALA A 183 22.11 5.27 6.87
N GLN A 184 21.58 5.00 5.67
CA GLN A 184 20.25 5.48 5.28
C GLN A 184 19.36 4.50 4.51
N ALA A 185 19.69 3.21 4.47
CA ALA A 185 18.65 2.21 4.22
C ALA A 185 17.66 2.33 5.39
N LYS A 186 16.45 2.88 5.13
CA LYS A 186 15.39 2.88 6.15
C LYS A 186 15.24 1.45 6.67
N PRO A 187 15.30 1.23 7.99
CA PRO A 187 15.23 -0.12 8.54
C PRO A 187 13.87 -0.71 8.16
N GLY A 188 13.88 -1.74 7.31
CA GLY A 188 12.68 -2.51 6.95
C GLY A 188 12.41 -2.72 5.47
N TRP A 189 13.12 -2.05 4.54
CA TRP A 189 12.93 -2.25 3.09
C TRP A 189 14.20 -2.81 2.44
N THR A 190 14.03 -3.89 1.67
CA THR A 190 15.11 -4.71 1.12
C THR A 190 15.19 -4.66 -0.41
N PHE A 191 14.24 -4.00 -1.08
CA PHE A 191 14.25 -3.87 -2.54
C PHE A 191 15.50 -3.11 -3.02
N ASN A 192 16.20 -3.69 -4.00
CA ASN A 192 17.30 -3.06 -4.71
C ASN A 192 17.07 -3.20 -6.23
N ILE A 193 17.07 -2.09 -6.97
CA ILE A 193 16.83 -2.09 -8.42
C ILE A 193 17.87 -2.92 -9.19
N SER A 194 19.06 -3.13 -8.62
CA SER A 194 20.08 -4.02 -9.19
C SER A 194 19.65 -5.49 -9.25
N TRP A 195 18.68 -5.91 -8.42
CA TRP A 195 18.13 -7.27 -8.46
C TRP A 195 17.16 -7.49 -9.62
N VAL A 196 16.76 -6.41 -10.28
CA VAL A 196 15.94 -6.40 -11.49
C VAL A 196 16.82 -6.29 -12.74
N VAL A 197 18.16 -6.31 -12.60
CA VAL A 197 19.09 -6.22 -13.73
C VAL A 197 19.04 -7.53 -14.53
N GLY A 198 18.41 -7.45 -15.70
CA GLY A 198 18.14 -8.57 -16.59
C GLY A 198 16.79 -8.36 -17.27
N HIS A 199 16.43 -9.20 -18.24
CA HIS A 199 15.12 -9.16 -18.91
C HIS A 199 14.00 -9.63 -17.95
N HIS A 200 13.79 -8.93 -16.84
CA HIS A 200 12.73 -9.22 -15.89
C HIS A 200 11.37 -9.05 -16.61
N PRO A 201 10.46 -10.04 -16.54
CA PRO A 201 9.28 -10.09 -17.41
C PRO A 201 8.26 -8.97 -17.12
N VAL A 202 8.20 -8.50 -15.87
CA VAL A 202 7.25 -7.46 -15.43
C VAL A 202 7.88 -6.08 -15.26
N LEU A 203 9.00 -6.01 -14.53
CA LEU A 203 9.69 -4.77 -14.22
C LEU A 203 10.74 -4.49 -15.30
N ASP A 204 10.55 -3.42 -16.08
CA ASP A 204 11.60 -2.91 -16.96
C ASP A 204 12.38 -1.80 -16.23
N PRO A 205 13.65 -2.04 -15.85
CA PRO A 205 14.43 -1.05 -15.12
C PRO A 205 14.56 0.28 -15.86
N ALA A 206 14.64 0.27 -17.19
CA ALA A 206 14.83 1.49 -17.98
C ALA A 206 13.60 2.39 -17.91
N SER A 207 12.40 1.84 -18.11
CA SER A 207 11.15 2.59 -17.94
C SER A 207 10.92 3.03 -16.50
N LEU A 208 11.20 2.20 -15.50
CA LEU A 208 11.03 2.55 -14.08
C LEU A 208 11.95 3.70 -13.66
N THR A 209 13.23 3.65 -14.03
CA THR A 209 14.16 4.76 -13.78
C THR A 209 13.76 6.01 -14.56
N SER A 210 13.28 5.88 -15.80
CA SER A 210 12.78 7.02 -16.57
C SER A 210 11.54 7.65 -15.92
N ASP A 211 10.59 6.84 -15.44
CA ASP A 211 9.39 7.31 -14.76
C ASP A 211 9.74 8.00 -13.44
N ALA A 212 10.70 7.46 -12.69
CA ALA A 212 11.23 8.10 -11.49
C ALA A 212 11.89 9.46 -11.78
N LYS A 213 12.65 9.58 -12.88
CA LYS A 213 13.21 10.88 -13.32
C LYS A 213 12.11 11.89 -13.70
N ASN A 214 11.07 11.45 -14.41
CA ASN A 214 9.92 12.32 -14.71
C ASN A 214 9.20 12.78 -13.44
N THR A 215 9.14 11.90 -12.44
CA THR A 215 8.58 12.18 -11.13
C THR A 215 9.39 13.23 -10.35
N VAL A 216 10.73 13.27 -10.51
CA VAL A 216 11.57 14.39 -10.02
C VAL A 216 11.18 15.71 -10.69
N GLY A 217 10.91 15.69 -12.01
CA GLY A 217 10.39 16.85 -12.73
C GLY A 217 9.11 17.42 -12.10
N THR A 218 8.21 16.53 -11.68
CA THR A 218 6.98 16.92 -10.96
C THR A 218 7.27 17.64 -9.64
N LEU A 219 8.25 17.19 -8.85
CA LEU A 219 8.67 17.89 -7.63
C LEU A 219 9.22 19.29 -7.93
N LEU A 220 10.03 19.43 -8.99
CA LEU A 220 10.60 20.71 -9.41
C LEU A 220 9.51 21.69 -9.88
N ASP A 221 8.48 21.20 -10.57
CA ASP A 221 7.35 22.02 -10.98
C ASP A 221 6.52 22.49 -9.77
N LEU A 222 6.32 21.60 -8.79
CA LEU A 222 5.70 21.98 -7.52
C LEU A 222 6.53 23.04 -6.79
N LEU A 223 7.85 22.90 -6.70
CA LEU A 223 8.75 23.93 -6.14
C LEU A 223 8.66 25.25 -6.89
N ARG A 224 8.58 25.23 -8.22
CA ARG A 224 8.44 26.46 -9.02
C ARG A 224 7.13 27.18 -8.72
N SER A 225 6.09 26.44 -8.34
CA SER A 225 4.79 26.97 -7.89
C SER A 225 4.73 27.32 -6.38
N ALA A 226 5.85 27.26 -5.66
CA ALA A 226 5.91 27.43 -4.20
C ALA A 226 5.30 28.74 -3.67
N SER A 227 5.31 29.82 -4.47
CA SER A 227 4.67 31.10 -4.13
C SER A 227 3.14 31.01 -4.02
N SER A 228 2.54 29.98 -4.62
CA SER A 228 1.10 29.70 -4.64
C SER A 228 0.69 28.48 -3.80
N LEU A 229 1.66 27.76 -3.23
CA LEU A 229 1.43 26.57 -2.42
C LEU A 229 1.25 26.94 -0.93
N PRO A 230 0.38 26.22 -0.20
CA PRO A 230 0.34 26.27 1.25
C PRO A 230 1.73 26.05 1.86
N GLY A 231 2.14 26.87 2.83
CA GLY A 231 3.51 26.86 3.37
C GLY A 231 4.01 25.49 3.85
N LEU A 232 3.13 24.66 4.42
CA LEU A 232 3.44 23.29 4.85
C LEU A 232 3.82 22.37 3.66
N LEU A 233 3.15 22.55 2.51
CA LEU A 233 3.50 21.82 1.29
C LEU A 233 4.83 22.31 0.74
N THR A 234 5.07 23.61 0.70
CA THR A 234 6.35 24.18 0.27
C THR A 234 7.52 23.63 1.10
N ILE A 235 7.41 23.63 2.44
CA ILE A 235 8.44 23.06 3.32
C ILE A 235 8.61 21.56 3.05
N SER A 236 7.51 20.82 2.89
CA SER A 236 7.58 19.38 2.61
C SER A 236 8.22 19.07 1.27
N VAL A 237 8.08 19.91 0.24
CA VAL A 237 8.74 19.68 -1.05
C VAL A 237 10.22 20.04 -0.97
N ILE A 238 10.59 21.09 -0.22
CA ILE A 238 12.00 21.48 -0.02
C ILE A 238 12.81 20.42 0.74
N ASN A 239 12.19 19.77 1.73
CA ASN A 239 12.86 18.81 2.61
C ASN A 239 13.08 17.41 1.98
N ARG A 240 12.84 17.24 0.68
CA ARG A 240 12.84 15.94 -0.01
C ARG A 240 13.68 16.00 -1.26
#